data_AF-A0A7W1W1Q0-F1
#
_entry.id   AF-A0A7W1W1Q0-F1
#
_cell.length_a   1.000
_cell.length_b   1.000
_cell.length_c   1.000
_cell.angle_alpha   90.00
_cell.angle_beta   90.00
_cell.angle_gamma   90.00
#
_symmetry.space_group_name_H-M   'P 1'
#
loop_
_entity.id
_entity.type
_entity.pdbx_description
1 polymer ?
#
loop_
_entity_poly.entity_id
_entity_poly.type
_entity_poly.pdbx_seq_one_letter_code
_entity_poly.pdbx_strand_id
1 'polypeptide(L)'
;MTYQDLVKNHSGEMIEKLVTEFLGRNPAEIHFDFEDNDQWSVISMHIYEEDKEIAVRAHANDRYDLYFGYYDDQDEFFEIIQPLTDEEKKILPAALKKAMAKVLADEQGMRLPGNFLSR
;
A
#
# COMPACT_ATOMS: atom_id res chain seq x y z
N MET A 1 -18.72 7.02 -12.27
CA MET A 1 -17.59 7.61 -11.54
C MET A 1 -16.35 6.96 -12.09
N THR A 2 -15.32 7.72 -12.48
CA THR A 2 -14.08 7.12 -13.00
C THR A 2 -13.26 6.55 -11.83
N TYR A 3 -12.34 5.62 -12.10
CA TYR A 3 -11.43 5.15 -11.06
C TYR A 3 -10.50 6.27 -10.57
N GLN A 4 -10.09 7.21 -11.43
CA GLN A 4 -9.38 8.42 -11.00
C GLN A 4 -10.21 9.23 -9.99
N ASP A 5 -11.51 9.42 -10.23
CA ASP A 5 -12.38 10.13 -9.28
C ASP A 5 -12.53 9.35 -7.97
N LEU A 6 -12.58 8.02 -8.04
CA LEU A 6 -12.65 7.16 -6.86
C LEU A 6 -11.40 7.34 -5.99
N VAL A 7 -10.21 7.13 -6.56
CA VAL A 7 -8.93 7.24 -5.83
C VAL A 7 -8.76 8.66 -5.27
N LYS A 8 -9.08 9.69 -6.06
CA LYS A 8 -8.92 11.08 -5.64
C LYS A 8 -9.81 11.49 -4.47
N ASN A 9 -11.04 10.98 -4.43
CA ASN A 9 -12.03 11.42 -3.44
C ASN A 9 -12.16 10.45 -2.24
N HIS A 10 -11.68 9.20 -2.37
CA HIS A 10 -11.86 8.14 -1.38
C HIS A 10 -10.54 7.47 -0.95
N SER A 11 -9.39 8.07 -1.25
CA SER A 11 -8.06 7.53 -0.90
C SER A 11 -7.92 7.18 0.58
N GLY A 12 -8.43 8.01 1.49
CA GLY A 12 -8.42 7.72 2.94
C GLY A 12 -9.13 6.41 3.30
N GLU A 13 -10.34 6.20 2.78
CA GLU A 13 -11.13 4.97 3.02
C GLU A 13 -10.44 3.73 2.42
N MET A 14 -9.82 3.89 1.25
CA MET A 14 -9.05 2.83 0.59
C MET A 14 -7.83 2.42 1.43
N ILE A 15 -7.11 3.40 2.00
CA ILE A 15 -5.96 3.16 2.88
C ILE A 15 -6.41 2.48 4.17
N GLU A 16 -7.51 2.92 4.79
CA GLU A 16 -8.06 2.29 6.00
C GLU A 16 -8.43 0.82 5.76
N LYS A 17 -9.09 0.53 4.64
CA LYS A 17 -9.45 -0.83 4.24
C LYS A 17 -8.22 -1.69 4.05
N LEU A 18 -7.22 -1.21 3.30
CA LEU A 18 -5.96 -1.90 3.07
C LEU A 18 -5.23 -2.20 4.39
N VAL A 19 -5.07 -1.19 5.25
CA VAL A 19 -4.38 -1.35 6.53
C VAL A 19 -5.11 -2.37 7.39
N THR A 20 -6.44 -2.29 7.48
CA THR A 20 -7.24 -3.23 8.27
C THR A 20 -7.07 -4.66 7.78
N GLU A 21 -7.15 -4.87 6.47
CA GLU A 21 -6.97 -6.21 5.89
C GLU A 21 -5.55 -6.73 6.11
N PHE A 22 -4.54 -5.91 5.82
CA PHE A 22 -3.13 -6.24 6.00
C PHE A 22 -2.85 -6.68 7.45
N LEU A 23 -3.35 -5.94 8.43
CA LEU A 23 -3.19 -6.26 9.85
C LEU A 23 -3.94 -7.53 10.27
N GLY A 24 -4.99 -7.91 9.55
CA GLY A 24 -5.70 -9.16 9.77
C GLY A 24 -4.97 -10.40 9.24
N ARG A 25 -3.92 -10.23 8.42
CA ARG A 25 -3.17 -11.35 7.84
C ARG A 25 -2.21 -11.97 8.86
N ASN A 26 -2.02 -13.29 8.75
CA ASN A 26 -1.04 -14.01 9.56
C ASN A 26 -0.31 -15.07 8.71
N PRO A 27 0.94 -14.81 8.28
CA PRO A 27 1.71 -13.58 8.51
C PRO A 27 1.25 -12.40 7.64
N ALA A 28 1.49 -11.18 8.12
CA ALA A 28 1.37 -9.97 7.32
C ALA A 28 2.72 -9.71 6.64
N GLU A 29 2.72 -9.51 5.32
CA GLU A 29 3.95 -9.48 4.51
C GLU A 29 4.17 -8.11 3.87
N ILE A 30 5.31 -7.48 4.18
CA ILE A 30 5.75 -6.24 3.56
C ILE A 30 6.81 -6.60 2.53
N HIS A 31 6.62 -6.21 1.29
CA HIS A 31 7.56 -6.48 0.22
C HIS A 31 8.52 -5.30 0.03
N PHE A 32 9.71 -5.58 -0.47
CA PHE A 32 10.65 -4.59 -0.99
C PHE A 32 10.66 -4.72 -2.50
N ASP A 33 10.44 -3.62 -3.20
CA ASP A 33 10.46 -3.54 -4.66
C ASP A 33 11.26 -2.33 -5.11
N PHE A 34 11.71 -2.38 -6.36
CA PHE A 34 12.43 -1.30 -7.00
C PHE A 34 12.16 -1.31 -8.51
N GLU A 35 12.16 -0.12 -9.11
CA GLU A 35 12.10 0.07 -10.55
C GLU A 35 12.97 1.25 -10.94
N ASP A 36 13.87 1.03 -11.90
CA ASP A 36 14.90 1.97 -12.33
C ASP A 36 15.73 2.54 -11.15
N ASN A 37 15.42 3.77 -10.75
CA ASN A 37 16.12 4.50 -9.67
C ASN A 37 15.21 4.80 -8.47
N ASP A 38 14.01 4.23 -8.43
CA ASP A 38 13.08 4.33 -7.31
C ASP A 38 12.95 2.98 -6.60
N GLN A 39 12.79 3.04 -5.28
CA GLN A 39 12.60 1.87 -4.44
C GLN A 39 11.53 2.15 -3.40
N TRP A 40 10.75 1.13 -3.10
CA TRP A 40 9.69 1.23 -2.12
C TRP A 40 9.54 -0.07 -1.34
N SER A 41 9.03 0.08 -0.12
CA SER A 41 8.38 -1.03 0.56
C SER A 41 6.89 -0.95 0.28
N VAL A 42 6.23 -2.09 0.12
CA VAL A 42 4.82 -2.13 -0.24
C VAL A 42 4.04 -3.10 0.63
N ILE A 43 2.83 -2.65 0.98
CA ILE A 43 1.76 -3.52 1.44
C ILE A 43 0.62 -3.44 0.43
N SER A 44 0.04 -4.57 0.06
CA SER A 44 -1.01 -4.62 -0.94
C SER A 44 -2.15 -5.54 -0.55
N MET A 45 -3.31 -5.32 -1.15
CA MET A 45 -4.45 -6.22 -1.15
C MET A 45 -5.02 -6.39 -2.54
N HIS A 46 -5.45 -7.61 -2.85
CA HIS A 46 -6.11 -7.93 -4.10
C HIS A 46 -7.61 -8.11 -3.86
N ILE A 47 -8.41 -7.41 -4.65
CA ILE A 47 -9.86 -7.59 -4.71
C ILE A 47 -10.12 -8.52 -5.90
N TYR A 48 -10.02 -9.83 -5.66
CA TYR A 48 -10.06 -10.86 -6.69
C TYR A 48 -11.35 -10.89 -7.51
N GLU A 49 -12.49 -10.51 -6.93
CA GLU A 49 -13.77 -10.47 -7.66
C GLU A 49 -13.82 -9.34 -8.70
N GLU A 50 -12.93 -8.36 -8.57
CA GLU A 50 -12.92 -7.15 -9.40
C GLU A 50 -11.61 -6.99 -10.17
N ASP A 51 -10.70 -7.98 -10.13
CA ASP A 51 -9.35 -7.94 -10.70
C ASP A 51 -8.61 -6.61 -10.40
N LYS A 52 -8.71 -6.17 -9.15
CA LYS A 52 -8.13 -4.92 -8.66
C LYS A 52 -7.06 -5.16 -7.60
N GLU A 53 -6.12 -4.24 -7.54
CA GLU A 53 -5.13 -4.15 -6.48
C GLU A 53 -5.16 -2.77 -5.84
N ILE A 54 -5.09 -2.75 -4.50
CA ILE A 54 -4.83 -1.54 -3.73
C ILE A 54 -3.53 -1.76 -2.96
N ALA A 55 -2.60 -0.83 -3.05
CA ALA A 55 -1.36 -0.90 -2.29
C ALA A 55 -0.94 0.46 -1.74
N VAL A 56 -0.17 0.44 -0.66
CA VAL A 56 0.54 1.62 -0.15
C VAL A 56 2.02 1.36 -0.32
N ARG A 57 2.67 2.23 -1.09
CA ARG A 57 4.11 2.23 -1.33
C ARG A 57 4.75 3.26 -0.41
N ALA A 58 5.70 2.86 0.42
CA ALA A 58 6.53 3.77 1.18
C ALA A 58 7.89 3.89 0.50
N HIS A 59 8.31 5.12 0.24
CA HIS A 59 9.59 5.45 -0.37
C HIS A 59 10.54 6.07 0.66
N ALA A 60 11.76 6.39 0.23
CA ALA A 60 12.66 7.22 1.01
C ALA A 60 12.04 8.60 1.33
N ASN A 61 12.54 9.25 2.40
CA ASN A 61 12.15 10.61 2.80
C ASN A 61 10.67 10.78 3.21
N ASP A 62 10.06 9.77 3.84
CA ASP A 62 8.67 9.82 4.35
C ASP A 62 7.61 10.13 3.27
N ARG A 63 7.91 9.76 2.03
CA ARG A 63 6.97 9.79 0.91
C ARG A 63 6.20 8.47 0.85
N TYR A 64 4.88 8.58 0.71
CA TYR A 64 4.01 7.43 0.54
C TYR A 64 3.08 7.69 -0.64
N ASP A 65 2.81 6.65 -1.41
CA ASP A 65 1.88 6.69 -2.53
C ASP A 65 0.81 5.60 -2.36
N LEU A 66 -0.43 5.96 -2.64
CA LEU A 66 -1.54 5.02 -2.83
C LEU A 66 -1.47 4.56 -4.28
N TYR A 67 -1.38 3.26 -4.44
CA TYR A 67 -1.42 2.57 -5.71
C TYR A 67 -2.76 1.89 -5.90
N PHE A 68 -3.35 2.06 -7.08
CA PHE A 68 -4.55 1.35 -7.50
C PHE A 68 -4.34 0.77 -8.90
N GLY A 69 -4.25 -0.55 -9.00
CA GLY A 69 -4.17 -1.28 -10.26
C GLY A 69 -5.52 -1.89 -10.62
N TYR A 70 -5.89 -1.86 -11.89
CA TYR A 70 -7.12 -2.48 -12.39
C TYR A 70 -7.01 -2.83 -13.88
N TYR A 71 -7.83 -3.79 -14.32
CA TYR A 71 -8.05 -4.07 -15.74
C TYR A 71 -9.35 -3.40 -16.21
N ASP A 72 -9.35 -2.87 -17.43
CA ASP A 72 -10.58 -2.39 -18.06
C ASP A 72 -11.33 -3.50 -18.80
N ASP A 73 -12.43 -3.14 -19.47
CA ASP A 73 -13.26 -4.09 -20.22
C ASP A 73 -12.55 -4.69 -21.46
N GLN A 74 -11.36 -4.20 -21.81
CA GLN A 74 -10.52 -4.69 -22.91
C GLN A 74 -9.33 -5.52 -22.43
N ASP A 75 -9.29 -5.89 -21.14
CA ASP A 75 -8.17 -6.55 -20.48
C ASP A 75 -6.87 -5.71 -20.53
N GLU A 76 -6.96 -4.38 -20.72
CA GLU A 76 -5.82 -3.48 -20.62
C GLU A 76 -5.59 -3.11 -19.14
N PHE A 77 -4.34 -3.23 -18.71
CA PHE A 77 -3.95 -2.91 -17.34
C PHE A 77 -3.70 -1.40 -17.17
N PHE A 78 -4.32 -0.83 -16.16
CA PHE A 78 -4.14 0.57 -15.77
C PHE A 78 -3.71 0.67 -14.32
N GLU A 79 -2.90 1.68 -14.05
CA GLU A 79 -2.49 2.04 -12.69
C GLU A 79 -2.77 3.52 -12.39
N ILE A 80 -3.11 3.77 -11.13
CA ILE A 80 -3.29 5.10 -10.58
C ILE A 80 -2.38 5.21 -9.37
N ILE A 81 -1.48 6.19 -9.41
CA ILE A 81 -0.57 6.51 -8.32
C ILE A 81 -0.95 7.87 -7.76
N GLN A 82 -1.28 7.92 -6.47
CA GLN A 82 -1.65 9.15 -5.77
C GLN A 82 -0.80 9.33 -4.51
N PRO A 83 -0.01 10.41 -4.41
CA PRO A 83 0.71 10.73 -3.19
C PRO A 83 -0.23 10.92 -1.99
N LEU A 84 0.12 10.33 -0.86
CA LEU A 84 -0.62 10.52 0.39
C LEU A 84 -0.38 11.92 0.95
N THR A 85 -1.47 12.58 1.33
CA THR A 85 -1.47 13.78 2.14
C THR A 85 -1.04 13.49 3.58
N ASP A 86 -0.67 14.53 4.33
CA ASP A 86 -0.27 14.37 5.73
C ASP A 86 -1.38 13.82 6.63
N GLU A 87 -2.65 14.08 6.31
CA GLU A 87 -3.79 13.49 7.02
C GLU A 87 -3.93 12.00 6.73
N GLU A 88 -3.79 11.58 5.46
CA GLU A 88 -3.86 10.17 5.08
C GLU A 88 -2.70 9.36 5.66
N LYS A 89 -1.51 9.97 5.74
CA LYS A 89 -0.37 9.35 6.44
C LYS A 89 -0.70 9.02 7.90
N LYS A 90 -1.63 9.71 8.56
CA LYS A 90 -2.00 9.40 9.97
C LYS A 90 -2.80 8.12 10.10
N ILE A 91 -3.42 7.65 9.02
CA ILE A 91 -4.14 6.37 8.98
C ILE A 91 -3.17 5.20 9.18
N LEU A 92 -1.93 5.32 8.68
CA LEU A 92 -0.90 4.30 8.82
C LEU A 92 -0.38 4.24 10.27
N PRO A 93 -0.49 3.09 10.97
CA PRO A 93 0.04 2.94 12.32
C PRO A 93 1.55 3.19 12.38
N ALA A 94 2.03 3.82 13.45
CA ALA A 94 3.45 4.15 13.60
C ALA A 94 4.38 2.92 13.52
N ALA A 95 3.93 1.77 14.04
CA ALA A 95 4.67 0.51 13.96
C ALA A 95 4.73 -0.03 12.52
N LEU A 96 3.67 0.13 11.73
CA LEU A 96 3.66 -0.21 10.30
C LEU A 96 4.64 0.65 9.53
N LYS A 97 4.60 1.98 9.72
CA LYS A 97 5.57 2.91 9.10
C LYS A 97 7.01 2.53 9.40
N LYS A 98 7.30 2.18 10.66
CA LYS A 98 8.63 1.71 11.08
C LYS A 98 9.03 0.41 10.38
N ALA A 99 8.11 -0.55 10.24
CA ALA A 99 8.38 -1.81 9.58
C ALA A 99 8.65 -1.60 8.08
N MET A 100 7.84 -0.78 7.40
CA MET A 100 8.04 -0.37 6.02
C MET A 100 9.39 0.35 5.81
N ALA A 101 9.71 1.32 6.68
CA ALA A 101 11.01 2.01 6.66
C ALA A 101 12.19 1.06 6.89
N LYS A 102 12.01 0.01 7.70
CA LYS A 102 13.02 -1.03 7.91
C LYS A 102 13.22 -1.88 6.67
N VAL A 103 12.14 -2.29 6.00
CA VAL A 103 12.20 -3.03 4.72
C VAL A 103 12.96 -2.25 3.66
N LEU A 104 12.71 -0.94 3.57
CA LEU A 104 13.48 -0.04 2.70
C LEU A 104 14.96 0.02 3.06
N ALA A 105 15.29 0.17 4.35
CA ALA A 105 16.67 0.31 4.80
C ALA A 105 17.48 -1.00 4.67
N ASP A 106 16.81 -2.14 4.81
CA ASP A 106 17.42 -3.46 4.69
C ASP A 106 17.40 -3.99 3.23
N GLU A 107 16.71 -3.31 2.31
CA GLU A 107 16.46 -3.74 0.92
C GLU A 107 15.89 -5.17 0.84
N GLN A 108 15.09 -5.54 1.83
CA GLN A 108 14.60 -6.90 2.02
C GLN A 108 13.18 -6.93 2.60
N GLY A 109 12.30 -7.71 1.96
CA GLY A 109 10.94 -7.96 2.44
C GLY A 109 10.89 -8.57 3.86
N MET A 110 9.78 -8.33 4.55
CA MET A 110 9.59 -8.70 5.96
C MET A 110 8.25 -9.40 6.19
N ARG A 111 8.27 -10.47 6.98
CA ARG A 111 7.06 -11.14 7.47
C ARG A 111 6.83 -10.79 8.93
N LEU A 112 5.66 -10.25 9.22
CA LEU A 112 5.23 -9.83 10.55
C LEU A 112 4.18 -10.82 11.10
N PRO A 113 4.22 -11.12 12.40
CA PRO A 113 3.13 -11.87 13.03
C PRO A 113 1.85 -11.04 13.04
N GLY A 114 0.67 -11.66 12.94
CA GLY A 114 -0.63 -10.95 12.86
C GLY A 114 -0.96 -9.99 14.02
N ASN A 115 -0.19 -10.02 15.13
CA ASN A 115 -0.32 -9.12 16.27
C ASN A 115 0.90 -8.21 16.47
N PHE A 116 1.66 -7.88 15.42
CA PHE A 116 2.88 -7.08 15.56
C PHE A 116 2.64 -5.67 16.11
N LEU A 117 1.42 -5.15 16.02
CA LEU A 117 1.03 -3.87 16.62
C LEU A 117 0.83 -3.92 18.14
N SER A 118 0.73 -5.11 18.74
CA SER A 118 0.40 -5.30 20.16
C SER A 118 1.63 -5.27 21.08
N ARG A 119 2.82 -4.92 20.56
CA ARG A 119 4.09 -4.89 21.31
C ARG A 119 4.67 -3.49 21.42
#